data_AF-A0A1V4X2E3-F1
#
_entry.id   AF-A0A1V4X2E3-F1
#
_cell.length_a   1.000
_cell.length_b   1.000
_cell.length_c   1.000
_cell.angle_alpha   90.00
_cell.angle_beta   90.00
_cell.angle_gamma   90.00
#
_symmetry.space_group_name_H-M   'P 1'
#
loop_
_entity.id
_entity.type
_entity.pdbx_description
1 polymer ?
#
loop_
_entity_poly.entity_id
_entity_poly.type
_entity_poly.pdbx_seq_one_letter_code
_entity_poly.pdbx_strand_id
1 'polypeptide(L)'
;MFSVKIATFNAENPFARFQFKRNVKIEKVIQDGWNINSVYFSIFNEKEKSITGETIKALDADVTALQEVENLDTLRKFRTDYLGGRKSYPYTLVVDGNDPRRIDVAVMSRYPLGNVQTHADVWSTELNSYLFSRDCLVVDIQLPGNNPITLFVNHLKSMLDKDDAGNGRRNTRHKREVQSQAAFDPGCVLPHIKV
;
A
#
# COMPACT_ATOMS: atom_id res chain seq x y z
N MET A 1 0.08 27.96 -15.55
CA MET A 1 -0.57 27.39 -14.34
C MET A 1 0.01 26.00 -14.15
N PHE A 2 0.55 25.70 -12.97
CA PHE A 2 1.06 24.35 -12.65
C PHE A 2 -0.14 23.48 -12.22
N SER A 3 -0.27 22.28 -12.77
CA SER A 3 -1.30 21.32 -12.37
C SER A 3 -0.65 19.98 -12.02
N VAL A 4 -1.18 19.33 -10.99
CA VAL A 4 -0.77 17.99 -10.58
C VAL A 4 -2.00 17.08 -10.60
N LYS A 5 -1.88 15.90 -11.22
CA LYS A 5 -2.93 14.89 -11.22
C LYS A 5 -2.63 13.83 -10.17
N ILE A 6 -3.54 13.67 -9.22
CA ILE A 6 -3.44 12.69 -8.15
C ILE A 6 -4.54 11.65 -8.35
N ALA A 7 -4.19 10.38 -8.24
CA ALA A 7 -5.15 9.27 -8.30
C ALA A 7 -4.98 8.32 -7.12
N THR A 8 -6.04 7.60 -6.80
CA THR A 8 -5.99 6.44 -5.90
C THR A 8 -6.53 5.21 -6.63
N PHE A 9 -5.92 4.06 -6.39
CA PHE A 9 -6.34 2.80 -7.01
C PHE A 9 -6.05 1.61 -6.08
N ASN A 10 -7.05 0.78 -5.79
CA ASN A 10 -6.81 -0.50 -5.11
C ASN A 10 -6.30 -1.50 -6.16
N ALA A 11 -5.08 -1.98 -5.97
CA ALA A 11 -4.40 -2.85 -6.93
C ALA A 11 -4.79 -4.34 -6.81
N GLU A 12 -5.64 -4.68 -5.83
CA GLU A 12 -6.18 -6.02 -5.56
C GLU A 12 -5.12 -7.11 -5.39
N ASN A 13 -4.02 -6.77 -4.73
CA ASN A 13 -2.86 -7.62 -4.60
C ASN A 13 -2.44 -8.22 -5.96
N PRO A 14 -1.92 -7.39 -6.87
CA PRO A 14 -1.79 -7.79 -8.26
C PRO A 14 -0.85 -8.99 -8.41
N PHE A 15 0.07 -9.24 -7.47
CA PHE A 15 1.01 -10.35 -7.53
C PHE A 15 0.61 -11.43 -6.54
N ALA A 16 0.73 -12.69 -6.95
CA ALA A 16 0.82 -13.73 -5.94
C ALA A 16 2.20 -13.59 -5.29
N ARG A 17 2.16 -13.41 -3.97
CA ARG A 17 3.17 -13.73 -2.95
C ARG A 17 4.33 -14.58 -3.44
N PHE A 18 5.46 -14.39 -2.76
CA PHE A 18 6.47 -15.41 -2.49
C PHE A 18 5.80 -16.74 -2.06
N GLN A 19 5.27 -17.54 -2.98
CA GLN A 19 4.89 -18.90 -2.69
C GLN A 19 6.18 -19.70 -2.80
N PHE A 20 6.70 -20.11 -1.64
CA PHE A 20 7.60 -21.26 -1.61
C PHE A 20 6.95 -22.37 -2.44
N LYS A 21 7.73 -23.07 -3.26
CA LYS A 21 7.24 -24.30 -3.91
C LYS A 21 6.54 -25.13 -2.84
N ARG A 22 5.31 -25.60 -3.09
CA ARG A 22 4.75 -26.66 -2.24
C ARG A 22 5.77 -27.81 -2.26
N ASN A 23 6.24 -28.24 -1.08
CA ASN A 23 7.33 -29.21 -0.84
C ASN A 23 8.78 -28.68 -0.81
N VAL A 24 9.05 -27.45 -0.34
CA VAL A 24 10.42 -27.07 0.04
C VAL A 24 10.85 -27.85 1.29
N LYS A 25 11.88 -28.69 1.16
CA LYS A 25 12.53 -29.34 2.31
C LYS A 25 13.39 -28.33 3.04
N ILE A 26 12.98 -27.96 4.26
CA ILE A 26 13.60 -26.90 5.07
C ILE A 26 15.07 -27.21 5.34
N GLU A 27 15.43 -28.49 5.48
CA GLU A 27 16.81 -28.91 5.75
C GLU A 27 17.78 -28.55 4.61
N LYS A 28 17.32 -28.57 3.35
CA LYS A 28 18.13 -28.19 2.18
C LYS A 28 18.36 -26.68 2.07
N VAL A 29 17.38 -25.88 2.47
CA VAL A 29 17.47 -24.40 2.42
C VAL A 29 18.50 -23.88 3.42
N ILE A 30 18.65 -24.56 4.56
CA ILE A 30 19.63 -24.22 5.59
C ILE A 30 21.06 -24.61 5.15
N GLN A 31 21.23 -25.73 4.43
CA GLN A 31 22.55 -26.19 3.95
C GLN A 31 23.08 -25.41 2.75
N ASP A 32 22.24 -25.12 1.75
CA ASP A 32 22.68 -24.54 0.47
C ASP A 32 22.77 -23.01 0.48
N GLY A 33 22.31 -22.36 1.56
CA GLY A 33 22.19 -20.92 1.66
C GLY A 33 20.98 -20.37 0.90
N TRP A 34 20.46 -19.24 1.36
CA TRP A 34 19.27 -18.61 0.77
C TRP A 34 19.62 -17.92 -0.56
N ASN A 35 19.04 -18.40 -1.66
CA ASN A 35 19.20 -17.80 -2.98
C ASN A 35 17.89 -17.14 -3.42
N ILE A 36 17.91 -15.86 -3.81
CA ILE A 36 16.74 -15.12 -4.29
C ILE A 36 16.05 -15.79 -5.50
N ASN A 37 16.78 -16.61 -6.26
CA ASN A 37 16.24 -17.42 -7.35
C ASN A 37 15.35 -18.60 -6.88
N SER A 38 15.33 -18.89 -5.57
CA SER A 38 14.42 -19.89 -4.98
C SER A 38 13.03 -19.33 -4.71
N VAL A 39 12.86 -18.01 -4.83
CA VAL A 39 11.57 -17.34 -4.84
C VAL A 39 11.06 -17.33 -6.29
N TYR A 40 10.01 -18.10 -6.56
CA TYR A 40 9.26 -17.90 -7.78
C TYR A 40 8.37 -16.66 -7.62
N PHE A 41 8.65 -15.61 -8.39
CA PHE A 41 7.64 -14.60 -8.72
C PHE A 41 6.64 -15.25 -9.67
N SER A 42 5.72 -16.07 -9.14
CA SER A 42 4.60 -16.53 -9.96
C SER A 42 3.65 -15.37 -10.18
N ILE A 43 3.62 -14.84 -11.40
CA ILE A 43 2.57 -13.91 -11.79
C ILE A 43 1.26 -14.69 -11.79
N PHE A 44 0.43 -14.48 -10.77
CA PHE A 44 -0.97 -14.88 -10.83
C PHE A 44 -1.65 -13.96 -11.85
N ASN A 45 -2.27 -14.56 -12.85
CA ASN A 45 -3.10 -13.90 -13.87
C ASN A 45 -2.46 -12.67 -14.56
N GLU A 46 -1.57 -12.91 -15.54
CA GLU A 46 -0.95 -11.84 -16.36
C GLU A 46 -1.97 -10.89 -17.00
N LYS A 47 -3.15 -11.40 -17.36
CA LYS A 47 -4.21 -10.60 -17.99
C LYS A 47 -4.76 -9.55 -17.03
N GLU A 48 -5.06 -9.93 -15.78
CA GLU A 48 -5.49 -8.97 -14.75
C GLU A 48 -4.45 -7.89 -14.52
N LYS A 49 -3.16 -8.26 -14.45
CA LYS A 49 -2.08 -7.27 -14.30
C LYS A 49 -1.95 -6.33 -15.48
N SER A 50 -2.11 -6.82 -16.70
CA SER A 50 -2.12 -5.97 -17.89
C SER A 50 -3.25 -4.96 -17.81
N ILE A 51 -4.46 -5.39 -17.42
CA ILE A 51 -5.62 -4.51 -17.26
C ILE A 51 -5.40 -3.48 -16.14
N THR A 52 -4.86 -3.89 -14.98
CA THR A 52 -4.49 -2.97 -13.89
C THR A 52 -3.45 -1.96 -14.36
N GLY A 53 -2.44 -2.41 -15.10
CA GLY A 53 -1.40 -1.55 -15.64
C GLY A 53 -1.91 -0.57 -16.68
N GLU A 54 -2.77 -1.02 -17.59
CA GLU A 54 -3.47 -0.19 -18.58
C GLU A 54 -4.36 0.85 -17.90
N THR A 55 -5.08 0.46 -16.85
CA THR A 55 -5.91 1.38 -16.06
C THR A 55 -5.07 2.46 -15.40
N ILE A 56 -3.99 2.10 -14.71
CA ILE A 56 -3.07 3.07 -14.09
C ILE A 56 -2.43 3.98 -15.14
N LYS A 57 -2.03 3.45 -16.31
CA LYS A 57 -1.52 4.26 -17.42
C LYS A 57 -2.57 5.22 -17.97
N ALA A 58 -3.83 4.78 -18.10
CA ALA A 58 -4.92 5.59 -18.61
C ALA A 58 -5.30 6.75 -17.67
N LEU A 59 -5.13 6.57 -16.35
CA LEU A 59 -5.27 7.66 -15.39
C LEU A 59 -4.24 8.78 -15.66
N ASP A 60 -3.04 8.41 -16.11
CA ASP A 60 -1.92 9.33 -16.37
C ASP A 60 -1.70 10.30 -15.21
N ALA A 61 -1.69 9.75 -13.99
CA ALA A 61 -1.51 10.52 -12.77
C ALA A 61 -0.03 10.82 -12.53
N ASP A 62 0.27 12.01 -12.00
CA ASP A 62 1.62 12.35 -11.57
C ASP A 62 1.96 11.70 -10.23
N VAL A 63 0.94 11.50 -9.39
CA VAL A 63 1.03 10.78 -8.13
C VAL A 63 -0.11 9.76 -8.04
N THR A 64 0.22 8.53 -7.68
CA THR A 64 -0.75 7.45 -7.49
C THR A 64 -0.60 6.85 -6.11
N ALA A 65 -1.64 6.99 -5.30
CA ALA A 65 -1.81 6.26 -4.05
C ALA A 65 -2.39 4.88 -4.35
N LEU A 66 -1.82 3.83 -3.78
CA LEU A 66 -2.23 2.45 -4.01
C LEU A 66 -2.63 1.77 -2.71
N GLN A 67 -3.59 0.86 -2.81
CA GLN A 67 -3.96 -0.08 -1.75
C GLN A 67 -3.72 -1.51 -2.23
N GLU A 68 -3.56 -2.43 -1.27
CA GLU A 68 -3.31 -3.85 -1.53
C GLU A 68 -2.02 -4.10 -2.32
N VAL A 69 -0.94 -3.46 -1.90
CA VAL A 69 0.41 -3.69 -2.42
C VAL A 69 1.17 -4.62 -1.48
N GLU A 70 1.79 -5.68 -1.99
CA GLU A 70 2.45 -6.67 -1.12
C GLU A 70 3.75 -6.20 -0.50
N ASN A 71 4.58 -5.54 -1.30
CA ASN A 71 5.91 -5.06 -0.93
C ASN A 71 6.48 -4.21 -2.07
N LEU A 72 7.58 -3.54 -1.76
CA LEU A 72 8.25 -2.62 -2.66
C LEU A 72 8.83 -3.28 -3.92
N ASP A 73 9.39 -4.49 -3.82
CA ASP A 73 10.03 -5.15 -4.97
C ASP A 73 8.99 -5.63 -5.98
N THR A 74 7.89 -6.18 -5.49
CA THR A 74 6.71 -6.52 -6.27
C THR A 74 6.17 -5.30 -7.03
N LEU A 75 6.00 -4.16 -6.36
CA LEU A 75 5.54 -2.92 -7.00
C LEU A 75 6.54 -2.39 -8.04
N ARG A 76 7.85 -2.47 -7.76
CA ARG A 76 8.90 -2.08 -8.72
C ARG A 76 8.89 -2.96 -9.97
N LYS A 77 8.67 -4.26 -9.81
CA LYS A 77 8.51 -5.20 -10.93
C LYS A 77 7.26 -4.85 -11.73
N PHE A 78 6.11 -4.62 -11.09
CA PHE A 78 4.90 -4.15 -11.76
C PHE A 78 5.13 -2.91 -12.60
N ARG A 79 5.75 -1.90 -12.00
CA ARG A 79 6.07 -0.65 -12.66
C ARG A 79 6.94 -0.89 -13.89
N THR A 80 7.92 -1.78 -13.78
CA THR A 80 8.82 -2.17 -14.88
C THR A 80 8.07 -2.84 -16.02
N ASP A 81 7.29 -3.86 -15.71
CA ASP A 81 6.65 -4.71 -16.71
C ASP A 81 5.45 -4.02 -17.38
N TYR A 82 4.67 -3.23 -16.62
CA TYR A 82 3.35 -2.75 -17.07
C TYR A 82 3.24 -1.24 -17.21
N LEU A 83 4.03 -0.45 -16.47
CA LEU A 83 3.90 1.01 -16.43
C LEU A 83 5.01 1.76 -17.18
N GLY A 84 5.98 1.07 -17.78
CA GLY A 84 7.10 1.69 -18.49
C GLY A 84 8.36 1.93 -17.65
N GLY A 85 8.42 1.34 -16.45
CA GLY A 85 9.59 1.32 -15.59
C GLY A 85 9.82 2.56 -14.74
N ARG A 86 11.05 2.67 -14.23
CA ARG A 86 11.43 3.73 -13.28
C ARG A 86 11.17 5.13 -13.81
N LYS A 87 11.24 5.35 -15.13
CA LYS A 87 10.96 6.66 -15.74
C LYS A 87 9.52 7.14 -15.55
N SER A 88 8.55 6.23 -15.42
CA SER A 88 7.13 6.59 -15.31
C SER A 88 6.76 7.06 -13.90
N TYR A 89 7.36 6.41 -12.89
CA TYR A 89 7.23 6.76 -11.47
C TYR A 89 8.58 6.54 -10.77
N PRO A 90 9.50 7.51 -10.84
CA PRO A 90 10.86 7.40 -10.29
C PRO A 90 10.88 7.23 -8.77
N TYR A 91 9.89 7.77 -8.08
CA TYR A 91 9.77 7.68 -6.64
C TYR A 91 8.65 6.70 -6.27
N THR A 92 8.97 5.73 -5.42
CA THR A 92 8.04 4.67 -5.04
C THR A 92 8.31 4.28 -3.59
N LEU A 93 7.25 4.22 -2.80
CA LEU A 93 7.28 3.89 -1.38
C LEU A 93 6.17 2.89 -1.08
N VAL A 94 6.53 1.86 -0.31
CA VAL A 94 5.59 0.93 0.35
C VAL A 94 6.06 0.86 1.79
N VAL A 95 5.14 0.95 2.74
CA VAL A 95 5.42 0.73 4.17
C VAL A 95 4.63 -0.50 4.60
N ASP A 96 5.33 -1.47 5.18
CA ASP A 96 4.71 -2.67 5.73
C ASP A 96 3.78 -2.29 6.89
N GLY A 97 2.51 -2.69 6.81
CA GLY A 97 1.54 -2.57 7.88
C GLY A 97 1.40 -3.83 8.72
N ASN A 98 0.31 -3.89 9.48
CA ASN A 98 0.02 -4.97 10.42
C ASN A 98 -0.90 -6.08 9.85
N ASP A 99 -1.31 -6.00 8.58
CA ASP A 99 -2.16 -7.04 8.02
C ASP A 99 -1.31 -8.25 7.66
N PRO A 100 -1.56 -9.43 8.25
CA PRO A 100 -0.75 -10.62 8.01
C PRO A 100 -0.80 -11.09 6.56
N ARG A 101 -1.73 -10.58 5.74
CA ARG A 101 -1.82 -10.88 4.32
C ARG A 101 -0.88 -10.05 3.45
N ARG A 102 -0.21 -9.02 4.01
CA ARG A 102 0.64 -8.06 3.28
C ARG A 102 -0.14 -7.34 2.19
N ILE A 103 -1.16 -6.60 2.62
CA ILE A 103 -2.03 -5.83 1.71
C ILE A 103 -1.88 -4.34 2.03
N ASP A 104 -0.64 -3.90 1.93
CA ASP A 104 -0.17 -2.62 2.42
C ASP A 104 -0.58 -1.48 1.49
N VAL A 105 -0.32 -0.26 1.93
CA VAL A 105 -0.52 0.96 1.13
C VAL A 105 0.79 1.42 0.52
N ALA A 106 0.70 2.11 -0.61
CA ALA A 106 1.88 2.58 -1.33
C ALA A 106 1.64 3.92 -2.02
N VAL A 107 2.74 4.56 -2.42
CA VAL A 107 2.73 5.74 -3.28
C VAL A 107 3.74 5.56 -4.41
N MET A 108 3.31 5.87 -5.63
CA MET A 108 4.15 6.08 -6.80
C MET A 108 4.06 7.55 -7.22
N SER A 109 5.19 8.20 -7.49
CA SER A 109 5.22 9.63 -7.81
C SER A 109 6.25 9.96 -8.90
N ARG A 110 5.89 10.91 -9.76
CA ARG A 110 6.79 11.59 -10.69
C ARG A 110 7.66 12.65 -9.99
N TYR A 111 7.23 13.11 -8.82
CA TYR A 111 7.91 14.10 -8.00
C TYR A 111 8.57 13.47 -6.75
N PRO A 112 9.65 14.06 -6.21
CA PRO A 112 10.30 13.55 -5.00
C PRO A 112 9.34 13.41 -3.82
N LEU A 113 9.56 12.37 -3.01
CA LEU A 113 8.89 12.22 -1.71
C LEU A 113 9.70 13.01 -0.67
N GLY A 114 9.00 13.75 0.18
CA GLY A 114 9.56 14.48 1.31
C GLY A 114 9.43 13.69 2.61
N ASN A 115 8.85 14.31 3.63
CA ASN A 115 8.61 13.64 4.90
C ASN A 115 7.67 12.45 4.69
N VAL A 116 7.98 11.37 5.40
CA VAL A 116 7.20 10.14 5.42
C VAL A 116 6.92 9.82 6.88
N GLN A 117 5.66 9.58 7.21
CA GLN A 117 5.24 9.18 8.54
C GLN A 117 4.28 7.99 8.45
N THR A 118 4.57 6.98 9.26
CA THR A 118 3.76 5.78 9.43
C THR A 118 3.03 5.83 10.76
N HIS A 119 1.85 5.23 10.78
CA HIS A 119 0.95 5.07 11.92
C HIS A 119 0.59 3.58 12.12
N ALA A 120 1.39 2.66 11.56
CA ALA A 120 1.21 1.23 11.78
C ALA A 120 1.25 0.88 13.27
N ASP A 121 2.14 1.50 14.04
CA ASP A 121 2.33 1.17 15.47
C ASP A 121 1.35 1.88 16.42
N VAL A 122 0.41 2.68 15.91
CA VAL A 122 -0.57 3.37 16.76
C VAL A 122 -1.54 2.36 17.37
N TRP A 123 -1.52 2.23 18.69
CA TRP A 123 -2.43 1.35 19.44
C TRP A 123 -3.74 2.06 19.79
N SER A 124 -4.86 1.41 19.54
CA SER A 124 -6.18 1.86 20.01
C SER A 124 -6.60 1.06 21.24
N THR A 125 -6.76 1.75 22.36
CA THR A 125 -7.30 1.15 23.59
C THR A 125 -8.77 0.76 23.43
N GLU A 126 -9.56 1.59 22.73
CA GLU A 126 -10.96 1.34 22.41
C GLU A 126 -11.16 0.06 21.59
N LEU A 127 -10.33 -0.14 20.55
CA LEU A 127 -10.39 -1.33 19.70
C LEU A 127 -9.57 -2.50 20.24
N ASN A 128 -8.81 -2.30 21.31
CA ASN A 128 -7.80 -3.22 21.85
C ASN A 128 -6.94 -3.88 20.75
N SER A 129 -6.48 -3.08 19.79
CA SER A 129 -5.67 -3.52 18.64
C SER A 129 -4.94 -2.33 18.03
N TYR A 130 -3.99 -2.60 17.11
CA TYR A 130 -3.47 -1.55 16.25
C TYR A 130 -4.61 -0.85 15.50
N LEU A 131 -4.59 0.48 15.58
CA LEU A 131 -5.60 1.37 15.05
C LEU A 131 -5.72 1.18 13.53
N PHE A 132 -4.60 1.29 12.82
CA PHE A 132 -4.52 1.03 11.39
C PHE A 132 -3.91 -0.34 11.11
N SER A 133 -4.66 -1.18 10.39
CA SER A 133 -4.15 -2.51 10.02
C SER A 133 -3.20 -2.48 8.83
N ARG A 134 -3.31 -1.52 7.89
CA ARG A 134 -2.47 -1.40 6.68
C ARG A 134 -1.63 -0.12 6.66
N ASP A 135 -1.56 0.56 7.80
CA ASP A 135 -1.08 1.94 7.95
C ASP A 135 -2.09 3.04 7.54
N CYS A 136 -1.86 4.23 8.08
CA CYS A 136 -2.30 5.53 7.56
C CYS A 136 -1.03 6.28 7.14
N LEU A 137 -0.53 5.97 5.95
CA LEU A 137 0.74 6.48 5.44
C LEU A 137 0.60 7.97 5.08
N VAL A 138 1.37 8.81 5.74
CA VAL A 138 1.44 10.24 5.45
C VAL A 138 2.73 10.52 4.67
N VAL A 139 2.61 11.15 3.51
CA VAL A 139 3.78 11.48 2.68
C VAL A 139 3.65 12.83 2.01
N ASP A 140 4.70 13.63 2.12
CA ASP A 140 4.82 14.87 1.38
C ASP A 140 5.29 14.58 -0.05
N ILE A 141 4.63 15.19 -1.03
CA ILE A 141 5.07 15.20 -2.43
C ILE A 141 5.65 16.58 -2.71
N GLN A 142 6.93 16.63 -3.06
CA GLN A 142 7.66 17.87 -3.31
C GLN A 142 7.36 18.38 -4.73
N LEU A 143 6.38 19.26 -4.84
CA LEU A 143 6.02 19.90 -6.12
C LEU A 143 6.97 21.08 -6.43
N PRO A 144 7.10 21.46 -7.72
CA PRO A 144 7.87 22.63 -8.11
C PRO A 144 7.44 23.91 -7.38
N GLY A 145 8.41 24.79 -7.12
CA GLY A 145 8.17 26.06 -6.43
C GLY A 145 8.06 25.96 -4.90
N ASN A 146 8.56 24.87 -4.30
CA ASN A 146 8.55 24.65 -2.85
C ASN A 146 7.12 24.64 -2.24
N ASN A 147 6.18 24.02 -2.96
CA ASN A 147 4.78 23.92 -2.56
C ASN A 147 4.38 22.46 -2.37
N PRO A 148 4.79 21.80 -1.26
CA PRO A 148 4.49 20.39 -1.06
C PRO A 148 3.00 20.16 -0.85
N ILE A 149 2.52 18.99 -1.29
CA ILE A 149 1.21 18.47 -0.88
C ILE A 149 1.43 17.26 0.03
N THR A 150 0.62 17.15 1.08
CA THR A 150 0.67 16.00 1.98
C THR A 150 -0.45 15.04 1.64
N LEU A 151 -0.11 13.78 1.35
CA LEU A 151 -1.06 12.72 1.09
C LEU A 151 -1.24 11.86 2.34
N PHE A 152 -2.48 11.48 2.61
CA PHE A 152 -2.88 10.52 3.64
C PHE A 152 -3.41 9.29 2.93
N VAL A 153 -2.59 8.26 2.82
CA VAL A 153 -2.95 7.02 2.12
C VAL A 153 -3.42 6.01 3.14
N ASN A 154 -4.68 5.61 3.03
CA ASN A 154 -5.32 4.70 3.97
C ASN A 154 -6.07 3.57 3.24
N HIS A 155 -6.16 2.43 3.88
CA HIS A 155 -7.01 1.32 3.49
C HIS A 155 -7.76 0.81 4.73
N LEU A 156 -8.92 1.44 4.99
CA LEU A 156 -9.75 1.17 6.15
C LEU A 156 -10.21 -0.30 6.19
N LYS A 157 -10.63 -0.76 7.37
CA LYS A 157 -11.18 -2.12 7.54
C LYS A 157 -12.27 -2.39 6.50
N SER A 158 -12.14 -3.49 5.75
CA SER A 158 -13.18 -3.93 4.79
C SER A 158 -14.53 -4.15 5.49
N MET A 159 -15.62 -3.90 4.76
CA MET A 159 -17.01 -4.16 5.16
C MET A 159 -17.37 -5.66 5.16
N LEU A 160 -16.41 -6.54 4.86
CA LEU A 160 -16.60 -7.98 4.92
C LEU A 160 -16.36 -8.50 6.34
N ASP A 161 -17.24 -9.40 6.74
CA ASP A 161 -17.12 -10.27 7.90
C ASP A 161 -17.34 -11.69 7.39
N LYS A 162 -16.34 -12.57 7.59
CA LYS A 162 -16.38 -13.92 7.04
C LYS A 162 -17.29 -14.83 7.84
N ASP A 163 -17.47 -14.52 9.12
CA ASP A 163 -18.26 -15.30 10.04
C ASP A 163 -19.74 -14.87 10.02
N ASP A 164 -20.01 -13.65 9.53
CA ASP A 164 -21.36 -13.09 9.36
C ASP A 164 -21.45 -12.20 8.10
N ALA A 165 -21.43 -12.85 6.93
CA ALA A 165 -21.40 -12.18 5.63
C ALA A 165 -22.58 -11.23 5.39
N GLY A 166 -23.75 -11.49 6.00
CA GLY A 166 -24.95 -10.65 5.88
C GLY A 166 -24.86 -9.33 6.63
N ASN A 167 -24.03 -9.26 7.68
CA ASN A 167 -23.94 -8.09 8.55
C ASN A 167 -22.54 -7.45 8.59
N GLY A 168 -21.61 -7.86 7.73
CA GLY A 168 -20.23 -7.39 7.80
C GLY A 168 -20.08 -5.86 7.82
N ARG A 169 -20.91 -5.12 7.06
CA ARG A 169 -20.91 -3.65 7.09
C ARG A 169 -21.20 -3.10 8.48
N ARG A 170 -22.18 -3.67 9.19
CA ARG A 170 -22.57 -3.30 10.55
C ARG A 170 -21.48 -3.71 11.54
N ASN A 171 -21.03 -4.96 11.49
CA ASN A 171 -20.07 -5.53 12.44
C ASN A 171 -18.71 -4.81 12.38
N THR A 172 -18.30 -4.36 11.19
CA THR A 172 -17.03 -3.62 10.99
C THR A 172 -17.16 -2.12 11.14
N ARG A 173 -18.38 -1.58 11.27
CA ARG A 173 -18.64 -0.13 11.25
C ARG A 173 -17.85 0.62 12.32
N HIS A 174 -17.88 0.13 13.55
CA HIS A 174 -17.22 0.77 14.68
C HIS A 174 -15.71 0.97 14.42
N LYS A 175 -15.00 -0.09 14.02
CA LYS A 175 -13.56 0.01 13.67
C LYS A 175 -13.31 1.00 12.54
N ARG A 176 -14.16 1.02 11.50
CA ARG A 176 -14.02 1.98 10.38
C ARG A 176 -14.23 3.43 10.82
N GLU A 177 -15.17 3.68 11.73
CA GLU A 177 -15.43 5.03 12.27
C GLU A 177 -14.25 5.52 13.10
N VAL A 178 -13.73 4.70 14.02
CA VAL A 178 -12.54 5.02 14.82
C VAL A 178 -11.33 5.30 13.93
N GLN A 179 -11.08 4.45 12.92
CA GLN A 179 -10.00 4.67 11.94
C GLN A 179 -10.18 5.95 11.14
N SER A 180 -11.40 6.22 10.64
CA SER A 180 -11.69 7.40 9.85
C SER A 180 -11.52 8.67 10.66
N GLN A 181 -11.99 8.70 11.91
CA GLN A 181 -11.84 9.86 12.77
C GLN A 181 -10.38 10.16 13.06
N ALA A 182 -9.60 9.13 13.39
CA ALA A 182 -8.17 9.26 13.68
C ALA A 182 -7.35 9.75 12.47
N ALA A 183 -7.68 9.29 11.25
CA ALA A 183 -6.98 9.70 10.04
C ALA A 183 -6.98 11.22 9.79
N PHE A 184 -8.01 11.91 10.29
CA PHE A 184 -8.16 13.37 10.20
C PHE A 184 -7.87 14.09 11.51
N ASP A 185 -7.51 13.38 12.58
CA ASP A 185 -7.15 13.99 13.86
C ASP A 185 -5.66 14.36 13.85
N PRO A 186 -5.32 15.66 13.86
CA PRO A 186 -3.92 16.09 13.94
C PRO A 186 -3.24 15.57 15.21
N GLY A 187 -3.96 15.42 16.33
CA GLY A 187 -3.39 14.85 17.56
C GLY A 187 -3.00 13.38 17.43
N CYS A 188 -3.59 12.66 16.47
CA CYS A 188 -3.30 11.25 16.22
C CYS A 188 -2.28 11.06 15.10
N VAL A 189 -2.47 11.73 13.97
CA VAL A 189 -1.73 11.45 12.72
C VAL A 189 -0.74 12.55 12.35
N LEU A 190 -0.84 13.74 12.95
CA LEU A 190 0.08 14.86 12.73
C LEU A 190 0.45 15.61 14.04
N PRO A 191 0.87 14.93 15.12
CA PRO A 191 1.04 15.59 16.42
C PRO A 191 2.11 16.71 16.42
N HIS A 192 2.90 16.80 15.35
CA HIS A 192 3.95 17.80 15.14
C HIS A 192 3.58 18.93 14.18
N ILE A 193 2.46 18.84 13.47
CA ILE A 193 1.96 19.94 12.63
C ILE A 193 1.04 20.81 13.50
N LYS A 194 1.59 21.92 14.00
CA LYS A 194 0.77 22.99 14.57
C LYS A 194 0.05 23.69 13.42
N VAL A 195 -1.26 23.46 13.31
CA VAL A 195 -2.16 24.28 12.47
C VAL A 195 -2.32 25.65 13.10
#